data_AF-A0AAV9V0M6-F1
#
_entry.id   AF-A0AAV9V0M6-F1
#
_cell.length_a   1.000
_cell.length_b   1.000
_cell.length_c   1.000
_cell.angle_alpha   90.00
_cell.angle_beta   90.00
_cell.angle_gamma   90.00
#
_symmetry.space_group_name_H-M   'P 1'
#
loop_
_entity.id
_entity.type
_entity.pdbx_description
1 polymer ?
#
loop_
_entity_poly.entity_id
_entity_poly.type
_entity_poly.pdbx_seq_one_letter_code
_entity_poly.pdbx_strand_id
1 'polypeptide(L)'
;MSSPSPPPPPRPADAADGDLDALARQIRELTQTRNARQAELLSLRSTTTLKDILAQNTTTSSTTGDTPLVDDADLNDILLAQSAALTADKQAWTQESLYRMSGLTAFTVRDPAPNGGELTGVRIEVMADGKFGTPFYLFLKPIPGTVTTDEDVAGGKEGKAKEGGKPEIDGIIPPHVTIHRHTIPAYFQSSLAALADKYLPPPPRPQNVDTLVRSLRRILFLHHLRATALSHVRDKVQQSLPSDTSDATGIYVSEFTVDPEARLVEIEWRDAADSANSSINNGDDGAKRLGWIALTEDGGIEGVVIKHNGRRNVPMEMQIKGPNWVRGGADSMDWIEQLYDRLKWTDEPT
;
A
#
# COMPACT_ATOMS: atom_id res chain seq x y z
N MET A 1 64.29 48.97 -16.08
CA MET A 1 63.99 48.57 -14.69
C MET A 1 63.01 49.58 -14.11
N SER A 2 61.74 49.19 -13.96
CA SER A 2 60.76 49.91 -13.13
C SER A 2 59.82 48.84 -12.55
N SER A 3 59.81 48.76 -11.23
CA SER A 3 59.18 47.72 -10.43
C SER A 3 57.64 47.84 -10.38
N PRO A 4 56.88 46.74 -10.23
CA PRO A 4 55.43 46.79 -10.03
C PRO A 4 55.05 47.13 -8.59
N SER A 5 53.94 47.86 -8.44
CA SER A 5 53.37 48.37 -7.18
C SER A 5 52.71 47.25 -6.34
N PRO A 6 52.71 47.34 -4.98
CA PRO A 6 52.12 46.31 -4.11
C PRO A 6 50.58 46.34 -4.10
N PRO A 7 49.92 45.20 -3.84
CA PRO A 7 48.46 45.09 -3.82
C PRO A 7 47.85 45.71 -2.54
N PRO A 8 46.58 46.18 -2.61
CA PRO A 8 45.88 46.81 -1.48
C PRO A 8 45.44 45.78 -0.41
N PRO A 9 45.31 46.20 0.86
CA PRO A 9 44.90 45.31 1.95
C PRO A 9 43.44 44.84 1.85
N PRO A 10 43.11 43.65 2.38
CA PRO A 10 41.77 43.08 2.31
C PRO A 10 40.74 43.89 3.12
N ARG A 11 39.54 43.99 2.56
CA ARG A 11 38.41 44.77 3.07
C ARG A 11 37.70 43.99 4.20
N PRO A 12 37.20 44.64 5.27
CA PRO A 12 36.58 43.98 6.43
C PRO A 12 35.23 43.29 6.21
N ALA A 13 34.81 43.02 4.97
CA ALA A 13 33.50 42.43 4.67
C ALA A 13 33.45 40.90 4.92
N ASP A 14 34.56 40.19 4.70
CA ASP A 14 34.59 38.72 4.73
C ASP A 14 34.45 38.11 6.15
N ALA A 15 34.62 38.91 7.20
CA ALA A 15 34.45 38.46 8.59
C ALA A 15 32.98 38.45 9.05
N ALA A 16 32.14 39.32 8.49
CA ALA A 16 30.72 39.43 8.89
C ALA A 16 29.86 38.29 8.30
N ASP A 17 30.22 37.80 7.12
CA ASP A 17 29.49 36.71 6.45
C ASP A 17 29.67 35.36 7.17
N GLY A 18 30.84 35.13 7.76
CA GLY A 18 31.09 33.93 8.58
C GLY A 18 30.24 33.86 9.86
N ASP A 19 30.00 35.00 10.50
CA ASP A 19 29.16 35.11 11.70
C ASP A 19 27.66 34.97 11.37
N LEU A 20 27.23 35.46 10.20
CA LEU A 20 25.86 35.26 9.69
C LEU A 20 25.56 33.78 9.44
N ASP A 21 26.51 33.05 8.83
CA ASP A 21 26.38 31.61 8.59
C ASP A 21 26.42 30.78 9.89
N ALA A 22 27.15 31.23 10.90
CA ALA A 22 27.16 30.61 12.23
C ALA A 22 25.81 30.78 12.94
N LEU A 23 25.25 32.00 12.93
CA LEU A 23 23.92 32.28 13.50
C LEU A 23 22.81 31.51 12.78
N ALA A 24 22.88 31.38 11.45
CA ALA A 24 21.92 30.60 10.67
C ALA A 24 21.94 29.09 11.00
N ARG A 25 23.11 28.55 11.36
CA ARG A 25 23.24 27.16 11.84
C ARG A 25 22.64 27.00 13.23
N GLN A 26 22.93 27.94 14.14
CA GLN A 26 22.38 27.91 15.50
C GLN A 26 20.84 28.03 15.50
N ILE A 27 20.26 28.87 14.65
CA ILE A 27 18.80 28.98 14.51
C ILE A 27 18.20 27.66 14.03
N ARG A 28 18.85 26.97 13.07
CA ARG A 28 18.39 25.66 12.60
C ARG A 28 18.44 24.61 13.70
N GLU A 29 19.52 24.56 14.48
CA GLU A 29 19.67 23.65 15.61
C GLU A 29 18.65 23.91 16.72
N LEU A 30 18.46 25.18 17.12
CA LEU A 30 17.46 25.57 18.11
C LEU A 30 16.04 25.28 17.61
N THR A 31 15.78 25.48 16.32
CA THR A 31 14.49 25.14 15.69
C THR A 31 14.26 23.64 15.72
N GLN A 32 15.28 22.83 15.40
CA GLN A 32 15.20 21.37 15.46
C GLN A 32 14.96 20.88 16.89
N THR A 33 15.67 21.45 17.86
CA THR A 33 15.51 21.13 19.30
C THR A 33 14.12 21.52 19.79
N ARG A 34 13.65 22.72 19.45
CA ARG A 34 12.29 23.18 19.78
C ARG A 34 11.25 22.24 19.17
N ASN A 35 11.39 21.87 17.90
CA ASN A 35 10.45 20.97 17.23
C ASN A 35 10.47 19.57 17.88
N ALA A 36 11.64 19.07 18.28
CA ALA A 36 11.77 17.79 18.99
C ALA A 36 11.09 17.83 20.38
N ARG A 37 11.33 18.89 21.16
CA ARG A 37 10.67 19.09 22.46
C ARG A 37 9.17 19.34 22.32
N GLN A 38 8.74 20.03 21.25
CA GLN A 38 7.33 20.22 20.97
C GLN A 38 6.65 18.91 20.57
N ALA A 39 7.31 18.04 19.80
CA ALA A 39 6.81 16.70 19.49
C ALA A 39 6.77 15.81 20.76
N GLU A 40 7.78 15.90 21.62
CA GLU A 40 7.80 15.24 22.93
C GLU A 40 6.63 15.73 23.81
N LEU A 41 6.44 17.04 23.93
CA LEU A 41 5.33 17.63 24.67
C LEU A 41 3.97 17.32 24.03
N LEU A 42 3.85 17.23 22.72
CA LEU A 42 2.61 16.82 22.03
C LEU A 42 2.33 15.32 22.24
N SER A 43 3.38 14.48 22.24
CA SER A 43 3.28 13.06 22.64
C SER A 43 2.90 12.91 24.12
N LEU A 44 3.24 13.87 24.97
CA LEU A 44 2.83 13.92 26.37
C LEU A 44 1.45 14.61 26.55
N ARG A 45 1.03 15.49 25.63
CA ARG A 45 -0.25 16.25 25.63
C ARG A 45 -1.44 15.52 25.03
N SER A 46 -1.34 14.24 24.67
CA SER A 46 -2.53 13.38 24.53
C SER A 46 -3.27 13.16 25.87
N THR A 47 -2.93 13.96 26.90
CA THR A 47 -3.63 14.22 28.15
C THR A 47 -5.05 14.77 27.95
N THR A 48 -5.98 13.93 27.54
CA THR A 48 -7.34 13.96 28.10
C THR A 48 -7.31 13.66 29.61
N THR A 49 -6.26 12.98 30.07
CA THR A 49 -6.05 12.55 31.45
C THR A 49 -5.89 13.67 32.48
N LEU A 50 -5.19 14.78 32.21
CA LEU A 50 -5.08 15.89 33.16
C LEU A 50 -6.42 16.62 33.37
N LYS A 51 -7.28 16.67 32.33
CA LYS A 51 -8.65 17.16 32.46
C LYS A 51 -9.52 16.20 33.25
N ASP A 52 -9.40 14.89 33.02
CA ASP A 52 -10.11 13.86 33.79
C ASP A 52 -9.67 13.84 35.26
N ILE A 53 -8.38 14.06 35.55
CA ILE A 53 -7.87 14.16 36.93
C ILE A 53 -8.38 15.43 37.63
N LEU A 54 -8.39 16.58 36.95
CA LEU A 54 -8.94 17.81 37.53
C LEU A 54 -10.45 17.70 37.75
N ALA A 55 -11.17 16.97 36.88
CA ALA A 55 -12.59 16.68 36.99
C ALA A 55 -12.89 15.68 38.13
N GLN A 56 -12.06 14.66 38.32
CA GLN A 56 -12.20 13.68 39.41
C GLN A 56 -11.87 14.29 40.78
N ASN A 57 -10.86 15.16 40.88
CA ASN A 57 -10.55 15.88 42.12
C ASN A 57 -11.57 16.96 42.50
N THR A 58 -12.41 17.42 41.56
CA THR A 58 -13.54 18.31 41.88
C THR A 58 -14.78 17.55 42.36
N THR A 59 -14.84 16.22 42.21
CA THR A 59 -16.02 15.44 42.63
C THR A 59 -15.95 14.94 44.08
N THR A 60 -14.80 15.04 44.76
CA THR A 60 -14.60 14.57 46.14
C THR A 60 -14.60 15.67 47.21
N SER A 61 -14.78 16.94 46.84
CA SER A 61 -14.79 18.08 47.78
C SER A 61 -16.22 18.50 48.16
N SER A 62 -16.99 17.58 48.75
CA SER A 62 -18.25 17.92 49.43
C SER A 62 -18.46 17.09 50.70
N THR A 63 -17.57 17.20 51.68
CA THR A 63 -17.88 16.95 53.10
C THR A 63 -16.80 17.54 54.00
N THR A 64 -17.17 18.62 54.72
CA THR A 64 -16.72 19.01 56.06
C THR A 64 -15.25 18.81 56.46
N GLY A 65 -14.51 19.92 56.49
CA GLY A 65 -13.64 20.34 57.61
C GLY A 65 -12.78 19.30 58.33
N ASP A 66 -11.72 18.85 57.68
CA ASP A 66 -10.38 18.67 58.25
C ASP A 66 -9.45 18.40 57.06
N THR A 67 -8.36 19.13 56.91
CA THR A 67 -7.43 18.96 55.78
C THR A 67 -6.52 17.75 56.04
N PRO A 68 -6.62 16.63 55.29
CA PRO A 68 -5.49 15.72 55.22
C PRO A 68 -4.50 16.35 54.23
N LEU A 69 -3.35 16.78 54.74
CA LEU A 69 -2.17 17.00 53.90
C LEU A 69 -1.84 15.64 53.29
N VAL A 70 -2.15 15.46 52.00
CA VAL A 70 -1.60 14.35 51.22
C VAL A 70 -0.09 14.55 51.23
N ASP A 71 0.67 13.62 51.79
CA ASP A 71 2.13 13.71 51.83
C ASP A 71 2.67 13.78 50.40
N ASP A 72 3.59 14.71 50.13
CA ASP A 72 4.21 14.89 48.81
C ASP A 72 4.91 13.60 48.30
N ALA A 73 5.23 12.67 49.21
CA ALA A 73 5.74 11.34 48.90
C ALA A 73 4.71 10.46 48.18
N ASP A 74 3.45 10.47 48.64
CA ASP A 74 2.36 9.68 48.06
C ASP A 74 1.98 10.21 46.67
N LEU A 75 2.05 11.53 46.47
CA LEU A 75 1.85 12.14 45.15
C LEU A 75 2.91 11.71 44.14
N ASN A 76 4.18 11.66 44.54
CA ASN A 76 5.27 11.22 43.66
C ASN A 76 5.15 9.74 43.30
N ASP A 77 4.74 8.88 44.23
CA ASP A 77 4.52 7.46 43.97
C ASP A 77 3.32 7.21 43.04
N ILE A 78 2.23 7.97 43.19
CA ILE A 78 1.09 7.94 42.27
C ILE A 78 1.51 8.39 40.86
N LEU A 79 2.28 9.48 40.77
CA LEU A 79 2.79 9.99 39.50
C LEU A 79 3.77 9.00 38.84
N LEU A 80 4.62 8.32 39.62
CA LEU A 80 5.56 7.33 39.12
C LEU A 80 4.83 6.09 38.61
N ALA A 81 3.88 5.55 39.38
CA ALA A 81 3.06 4.41 38.96
C ALA A 81 2.25 4.72 37.68
N GLN A 82 1.69 5.92 37.60
CA GLN A 82 0.93 6.35 36.42
C GLN A 82 1.85 6.59 35.21
N SER A 83 3.03 7.17 35.41
CA SER A 83 4.02 7.32 34.34
C SER A 83 4.50 5.96 33.82
N ALA A 84 4.68 4.98 34.71
CA ALA A 84 5.01 3.61 34.36
C ALA A 84 3.90 2.96 33.52
N ALA A 85 2.64 3.10 33.92
CA ALA A 85 1.49 2.61 33.15
C ALA A 85 1.42 3.25 31.75
N LEU A 86 1.60 4.57 31.65
CA LEU A 86 1.63 5.27 30.36
C LEU A 86 2.79 4.83 29.46
N THR A 87 3.96 4.59 30.05
CA THR A 87 5.09 4.05 29.28
C THR A 87 4.82 2.63 28.80
N ALA A 88 4.14 1.80 29.58
CA ALA A 88 3.74 0.45 29.17
C ALA A 88 2.72 0.49 28.03
N ASP A 89 1.71 1.36 28.09
CA ASP A 89 0.74 1.54 27.01
C ASP A 89 1.42 2.02 25.72
N LYS A 90 2.33 2.99 25.83
CA LYS A 90 3.13 3.47 24.69
C LYS A 90 4.02 2.37 24.10
N GLN A 91 4.62 1.54 24.95
CA GLN A 91 5.41 0.40 24.51
C GLN A 91 4.54 -0.63 23.79
N ALA A 92 3.37 -0.98 24.33
CA ALA A 92 2.44 -1.89 23.71
C ALA A 92 1.97 -1.38 22.33
N TRP A 93 1.62 -0.10 22.23
CA TRP A 93 1.24 0.53 20.95
C TRP A 93 2.39 0.54 19.93
N THR A 94 3.62 0.81 20.39
CA THR A 94 4.81 0.79 19.54
C THR A 94 5.08 -0.63 19.02
N GLN A 95 4.94 -1.63 19.89
CA GLN A 95 5.10 -3.04 19.54
C GLN A 95 4.03 -3.50 18.56
N GLU A 96 2.76 -3.14 18.78
CA GLU A 96 1.67 -3.43 17.83
C GLU A 96 1.94 -2.79 16.46
N SER A 97 2.35 -1.52 16.46
CA SER A 97 2.69 -0.80 15.23
C SER A 97 3.84 -1.48 14.48
N LEU A 98 4.86 -1.95 15.19
CA LEU A 98 5.99 -2.69 14.61
C LEU A 98 5.53 -4.01 13.96
N TYR A 99 4.64 -4.77 14.62
CA TYR A 99 4.08 -5.98 14.01
C TYR A 99 3.23 -5.67 12.78
N ARG A 100 2.49 -4.56 12.80
CA ARG A 100 1.69 -4.11 11.65
C ARG A 100 2.53 -3.70 10.44
N MET A 101 3.76 -3.25 10.66
CA MET A 101 4.69 -2.97 9.55
C MET A 101 5.01 -4.21 8.69
N SER A 102 4.79 -5.43 9.20
CA SER A 102 4.91 -6.66 8.39
C SER A 102 3.87 -6.75 7.25
N GLY A 103 2.78 -5.97 7.34
CA GLY A 103 1.69 -5.92 6.38
C GLY A 103 0.63 -7.01 6.53
N LEU A 104 0.84 -7.99 7.41
CA LEU A 104 -0.16 -9.02 7.75
C LEU A 104 -0.25 -9.16 9.26
N THR A 105 -1.40 -8.86 9.85
CA THR A 105 -1.62 -9.09 11.28
C THR A 105 -2.96 -9.77 11.53
N ALA A 106 -2.96 -10.71 12.47
CA ALA A 106 -4.17 -11.34 12.98
C ALA A 106 -4.59 -10.65 14.28
N PHE A 107 -5.90 -10.51 14.50
CA PHE A 107 -6.48 -9.95 15.71
C PHE A 107 -7.82 -10.64 15.99
N THR A 108 -8.24 -10.69 17.25
CA THR A 108 -9.52 -11.28 17.63
C THR A 108 -10.60 -10.21 17.69
N VAL A 109 -11.80 -10.55 17.24
CA VAL A 109 -12.97 -9.66 17.25
C VAL A 109 -14.15 -10.42 17.81
N ARG A 110 -14.83 -9.82 18.79
CA ARG A 110 -16.09 -10.35 19.28
C ARG A 110 -17.24 -9.71 18.50
N ASP A 111 -18.03 -10.53 17.79
CA ASP A 111 -19.22 -10.02 17.10
C ASP A 111 -20.28 -9.65 18.16
N PRO A 112 -20.79 -8.40 18.16
CA PRO A 112 -21.77 -7.94 19.14
C PRO A 112 -23.14 -8.62 18.99
N ALA A 113 -23.39 -9.37 17.93
CA ALA A 113 -24.63 -10.13 17.77
C ALA A 113 -24.80 -11.16 18.92
N PRO A 114 -26.05 -11.47 19.32
CA PRO A 114 -26.34 -12.42 20.42
C PRO A 114 -25.79 -13.84 20.19
N ASN A 115 -25.50 -14.18 18.94
CA ASN A 115 -24.92 -15.42 18.44
C ASN A 115 -23.54 -15.20 17.76
N GLY A 116 -22.92 -14.04 17.99
CA GLY A 116 -21.77 -13.54 17.23
C GLY A 116 -20.47 -14.30 17.46
N GLY A 117 -20.26 -14.85 18.66
CA GLY A 117 -19.04 -15.58 18.99
C GLY A 117 -17.75 -14.76 18.80
N GLU A 118 -16.61 -15.46 18.85
CA GLU A 118 -15.31 -14.89 18.56
C GLU A 118 -14.94 -15.15 17.10
N LEU A 119 -14.58 -14.07 16.40
CA LEU A 119 -14.12 -14.06 15.02
C LEU A 119 -12.62 -13.81 15.00
N THR A 120 -11.93 -14.49 14.09
CA THR A 120 -10.55 -14.17 13.77
C THR A 120 -10.54 -13.12 12.66
N GLY A 121 -10.04 -11.92 12.97
CA GLY A 121 -9.80 -10.86 12.01
C GLY A 121 -8.38 -10.95 11.45
N VAL A 122 -8.23 -10.78 10.15
CA VAL A 122 -6.95 -10.63 9.48
C VAL A 122 -6.91 -9.26 8.82
N ARG A 123 -5.90 -8.48 9.16
CA ARG A 123 -5.60 -7.17 8.59
C ARG A 123 -4.49 -7.33 7.56
N ILE A 124 -4.77 -6.86 6.35
CA ILE A 124 -3.86 -6.90 5.21
C ILE A 124 -3.55 -5.46 4.83
N GLU A 125 -2.32 -5.04 5.04
CA GLU A 125 -1.81 -3.75 4.63
C GLU A 125 -0.83 -3.91 3.47
N VAL A 126 -1.04 -3.10 2.44
CA VAL A 126 -0.18 -3.01 1.27
C VAL A 126 0.59 -1.71 1.38
N MET A 127 1.92 -1.79 1.36
CA MET A 127 2.77 -0.60 1.20
C MET A 127 3.01 -0.35 -0.28
N ALA A 128 2.66 0.86 -0.72
CA ALA A 128 2.95 1.38 -2.04
C ALA A 128 3.49 2.80 -1.88
N ASP A 129 4.47 3.19 -2.67
CA ASP A 129 5.03 4.56 -2.70
C ASP A 129 5.53 5.08 -1.34
N GLY A 130 6.11 4.18 -0.54
CA GLY A 130 6.65 4.51 0.78
C GLY A 130 5.59 4.83 1.85
N LYS A 131 4.31 4.54 1.57
CA LYS A 131 3.20 4.75 2.51
C LYS A 131 2.36 3.48 2.63
N PHE A 132 1.73 3.30 3.78
CA PHE A 132 0.72 2.26 3.96
C PHE A 132 -0.60 2.71 3.31
N GLY A 133 -1.13 1.87 2.42
CA GLY A 133 -2.46 2.05 1.85
C GLY A 133 -3.57 1.78 2.87
N THR A 134 -4.81 1.82 2.40
CA THR A 134 -5.96 1.46 3.23
C THR A 134 -5.92 -0.03 3.58
N PRO A 135 -6.09 -0.41 4.86
CA PRO A 135 -6.07 -1.81 5.28
C PRO A 135 -7.30 -2.55 4.74
N PHE A 136 -7.07 -3.76 4.24
CA PHE A 136 -8.13 -4.72 3.94
C PHE A 136 -8.33 -5.65 5.14
N TYR A 137 -9.59 -5.97 5.42
CA TYR A 137 -9.97 -6.84 6.53
C TYR A 137 -10.64 -8.09 5.99
N LEU A 138 -10.25 -9.23 6.53
CA LEU A 138 -10.87 -10.52 6.31
C LEU A 138 -11.31 -11.06 7.68
N PHE A 139 -12.61 -11.31 7.84
CA PHE A 139 -13.17 -11.88 9.05
C PHE A 139 -13.49 -13.34 8.82
N LEU A 140 -12.96 -14.16 9.70
CA LEU A 140 -12.97 -15.60 9.66
C LEU A 140 -13.82 -16.12 10.82
N LYS A 141 -14.80 -16.97 10.50
CA LYS A 141 -15.69 -17.59 11.50
C LYS A 141 -15.37 -19.09 11.60
N PRO A 142 -15.13 -19.61 12.82
CA PRO A 142 -14.99 -21.04 13.02
C PRO A 142 -16.32 -21.75 12.75
N ILE A 143 -16.27 -22.89 12.07
CA ILE A 143 -17.40 -23.77 11.85
C ILE A 143 -17.60 -24.59 13.14
N PRO A 144 -18.75 -24.49 13.82
CA PRO A 144 -19.01 -25.31 14.99
C PRO A 144 -19.13 -26.80 14.59
N GLY A 145 -18.39 -27.68 15.27
CA GLY A 145 -18.51 -29.14 15.11
C GLY A 145 -17.36 -29.84 14.37
N THR A 146 -16.23 -29.18 14.09
CA THR A 146 -15.07 -29.81 13.42
C THR A 146 -13.87 -30.02 14.34
N VAL A 147 -14.03 -29.87 15.66
CA VAL A 147 -13.00 -30.29 16.62
C VAL A 147 -13.09 -31.80 16.68
N THR A 148 -12.39 -32.48 15.78
CA THR A 148 -12.16 -33.92 15.92
C THR A 148 -11.15 -34.10 17.04
N THR A 149 -11.63 -34.24 18.27
CA THR A 149 -10.90 -35.03 19.28
C THR A 149 -10.73 -36.43 18.71
N ASP A 150 -9.56 -37.04 18.89
CA ASP A 150 -9.16 -38.36 18.35
C ASP A 150 -10.12 -39.53 18.69
N GLU A 151 -11.22 -39.29 19.40
CA GLU A 151 -12.22 -40.29 19.79
C GLU A 151 -13.19 -40.70 18.66
N ASP A 152 -13.36 -39.90 17.60
CA ASP A 152 -14.33 -40.20 16.52
C ASP A 152 -13.81 -41.16 15.43
N VAL A 153 -12.58 -41.68 15.55
CA VAL A 153 -11.98 -42.65 14.60
C VAL A 153 -12.09 -44.11 15.10
N ALA A 154 -12.57 -44.35 16.32
CA ALA A 154 -12.72 -45.70 16.90
C ALA A 154 -13.95 -46.49 16.40
N GLY A 155 -14.35 -46.27 15.14
CA GLY A 155 -15.57 -46.83 14.56
C GLY A 155 -15.43 -47.29 13.11
N GLY A 156 -14.36 -48.00 12.73
CA GLY A 156 -14.40 -48.78 11.49
C GLY A 156 -13.09 -49.13 10.80
N LYS A 157 -12.76 -50.43 10.90
CA LYS A 157 -11.92 -51.27 10.00
C LYS A 157 -10.40 -51.25 10.20
N GLU A 158 -9.96 -52.38 10.77
CA GLU A 158 -8.61 -52.94 10.72
C GLU A 158 -8.02 -52.96 9.30
N GLY A 159 -6.76 -52.56 9.15
CA GLY A 159 -6.04 -52.67 7.88
C GLY A 159 -4.63 -52.08 7.85
N LYS A 160 -3.66 -52.81 8.42
CA LYS A 160 -2.20 -52.81 8.17
C LYS A 160 -1.40 -51.49 8.20
N ALA A 161 -0.55 -51.42 9.22
CA ALA A 161 0.56 -50.48 9.38
C ALA A 161 1.63 -50.56 8.25
N LYS A 162 2.14 -49.39 7.86
CA LYS A 162 3.51 -49.19 7.40
C LYS A 162 4.10 -47.97 8.13
N GLU A 163 5.10 -48.24 8.96
CA GLU A 163 5.96 -47.28 9.66
C GLU A 163 6.74 -46.39 8.68
N GLY A 164 6.90 -45.11 9.04
CA GLY A 164 7.76 -44.18 8.29
C GLY A 164 7.70 -42.71 8.71
N GLY A 165 7.94 -42.41 9.99
CA GLY A 165 8.64 -41.20 10.49
C GLY A 165 8.18 -39.77 10.14
N LYS A 166 7.55 -39.11 11.12
CA LYS A 166 7.94 -37.79 11.68
C LYS A 166 7.14 -37.52 12.97
N PRO A 167 7.72 -36.89 14.02
CA PRO A 167 7.00 -36.67 15.28
C PRO A 167 5.92 -35.60 15.08
N GLU A 168 4.71 -36.05 15.32
CA GLU A 168 3.43 -35.34 15.34
C GLU A 168 3.42 -34.42 16.55
N ILE A 169 3.25 -33.11 16.32
CA ILE A 169 2.93 -32.14 17.36
C ILE A 169 1.44 -32.32 17.61
N ASP A 170 1.11 -32.86 18.79
CA ASP A 170 -0.19 -32.94 19.45
C ASP A 170 -1.41 -32.48 18.60
N GLY A 171 -2.18 -33.48 18.15
CA GLY A 171 -3.28 -33.40 17.19
C GLY A 171 -4.53 -32.64 17.65
N ILE A 172 -4.40 -31.33 17.91
CA ILE A 172 -5.55 -30.43 17.85
C ILE A 172 -5.68 -29.97 16.40
N ILE A 173 -6.53 -30.62 15.62
CA ILE A 173 -6.91 -30.12 14.30
C ILE A 173 -7.54 -28.74 14.53
N PRO A 174 -6.97 -27.65 13.99
CA PRO A 174 -7.54 -26.33 14.18
C PRO A 174 -8.96 -26.31 13.61
N PRO A 175 -9.91 -25.65 14.30
CA PRO A 175 -11.30 -25.63 13.86
C PRO A 175 -11.36 -25.12 12.42
N HIS A 176 -12.14 -25.80 11.56
CA HIS A 176 -12.35 -25.35 10.19
C HIS A 176 -12.96 -23.97 10.22
N VAL A 177 -12.51 -23.13 9.31
CA VAL A 177 -12.84 -21.71 9.26
C VAL A 177 -13.52 -21.43 7.92
N THR A 178 -14.48 -20.52 7.96
CA THR A 178 -15.14 -19.94 6.78
C THR A 178 -14.95 -18.44 6.74
N ILE A 179 -14.95 -17.88 5.53
CA ILE A 179 -14.95 -16.44 5.34
C ILE A 179 -16.34 -15.91 5.72
N HIS A 180 -16.41 -15.06 6.74
CA HIS A 180 -17.64 -14.42 7.18
C HIS A 180 -17.89 -13.12 6.42
N ARG A 181 -16.92 -12.20 6.44
CA ARG A 181 -16.99 -10.89 5.80
C ARG A 181 -15.60 -10.45 5.33
N HIS A 182 -15.55 -9.62 4.29
CA HIS A 182 -14.31 -9.01 3.82
C HIS A 182 -14.55 -7.58 3.33
N THR A 183 -13.50 -6.75 3.35
CA THR A 183 -13.50 -5.41 2.75
C THR A 183 -12.76 -5.35 1.41
N ILE A 184 -12.44 -6.52 0.84
CA ILE A 184 -11.74 -6.64 -0.45
C ILE A 184 -12.67 -6.15 -1.58
N PRO A 185 -12.15 -5.34 -2.52
CA PRO A 185 -12.93 -4.83 -3.66
C PRO A 185 -13.57 -5.93 -4.53
N ALA A 186 -14.67 -5.59 -5.18
CA ALA A 186 -15.49 -6.55 -5.93
C ALA A 186 -14.74 -7.24 -7.08
N TYR A 187 -13.82 -6.53 -7.74
CA TYR A 187 -13.05 -7.08 -8.85
C TYR A 187 -12.11 -8.23 -8.43
N PHE A 188 -11.77 -8.36 -7.14
CA PHE A 188 -11.00 -9.50 -6.63
C PHE A 188 -11.85 -10.64 -6.06
N GLN A 189 -13.18 -10.56 -6.11
CA GLN A 189 -14.04 -11.59 -5.50
C GLN A 189 -13.88 -12.96 -6.16
N SER A 190 -13.68 -13.00 -7.48
CA SER A 190 -13.42 -14.22 -8.23
C SER A 190 -12.11 -14.89 -7.79
N SER A 191 -11.02 -14.11 -7.67
CA SER A 191 -9.74 -14.60 -7.16
C SER A 191 -9.86 -15.04 -5.70
N LEU A 192 -10.57 -14.30 -4.86
CA LEU A 192 -10.79 -14.68 -3.46
C LEU A 192 -11.55 -15.99 -3.33
N ALA A 193 -12.61 -16.20 -4.11
CA ALA A 193 -13.37 -17.44 -4.13
C ALA A 193 -12.50 -18.63 -4.57
N ALA A 194 -11.72 -18.46 -5.65
CA ALA A 194 -10.80 -19.50 -6.12
C ALA A 194 -9.73 -19.86 -5.07
N LEU A 195 -9.22 -18.87 -4.33
CA LEU A 195 -8.28 -19.10 -3.23
C LEU A 195 -8.97 -19.76 -2.03
N ALA A 196 -10.20 -19.37 -1.70
CA ALA A 196 -10.98 -19.97 -0.63
C ALA A 196 -11.28 -21.45 -0.94
N ASP A 197 -11.69 -21.79 -2.17
CA ASP A 197 -11.93 -23.18 -2.56
C ASP A 197 -10.66 -24.04 -2.48
N LYS A 198 -9.49 -23.43 -2.76
CA LYS A 198 -8.20 -24.11 -2.72
C LYS A 198 -7.66 -24.31 -1.30
N TYR A 199 -7.76 -23.29 -0.45
CA TYR A 199 -7.09 -23.25 0.86
C TYR A 199 -8.03 -23.40 2.07
N LEU A 200 -9.34 -23.23 1.87
CA LEU A 200 -10.40 -23.49 2.85
C LEU A 200 -11.33 -24.61 2.36
N PRO A 201 -10.81 -25.82 2.08
CA PRO A 201 -11.67 -26.94 1.73
C PRO A 201 -12.62 -27.29 2.89
N PRO A 202 -13.78 -27.90 2.60
CA PRO A 202 -14.65 -28.42 3.64
C PRO A 202 -13.96 -29.56 4.41
N PRO A 203 -14.36 -29.81 5.67
CA PRO A 203 -13.85 -30.94 6.45
C PRO A 203 -14.08 -32.26 5.70
N PRO A 204 -13.16 -33.24 5.80
CA PRO A 204 -12.07 -33.35 6.77
C PRO A 204 -10.69 -32.84 6.28
N ARG A 205 -10.61 -32.15 5.14
CA ARG A 205 -9.30 -31.72 4.60
C ARG A 205 -8.68 -30.62 5.47
N PRO A 206 -7.36 -30.63 5.71
CA PRO A 206 -6.70 -29.57 6.48
C PRO A 206 -6.75 -28.25 5.71
N GLN A 207 -7.08 -27.17 6.42
CA GLN A 207 -7.10 -25.81 5.87
C GLN A 207 -5.75 -25.12 6.07
N ASN A 208 -5.41 -24.18 5.19
CA ASN A 208 -4.19 -23.39 5.30
C ASN A 208 -4.50 -21.90 5.13
N VAL A 209 -4.87 -21.27 6.25
CA VAL A 209 -5.24 -19.85 6.31
C VAL A 209 -4.03 -18.95 6.02
N ASP A 210 -2.83 -19.34 6.45
CA ASP A 210 -1.61 -18.55 6.21
C ASP A 210 -1.31 -18.41 4.72
N THR A 211 -1.41 -19.52 3.98
CA THR A 211 -1.15 -19.52 2.53
C THR A 211 -2.25 -18.78 1.78
N LEU A 212 -3.51 -18.89 2.22
CA LEU A 212 -4.62 -18.09 1.70
C LEU A 212 -4.31 -16.59 1.81
N VAL A 213 -4.02 -16.12 3.03
CA VAL A 213 -3.78 -14.70 3.33
C VAL A 213 -2.54 -14.18 2.61
N ARG A 214 -1.46 -14.97 2.55
CA ARG A 214 -0.25 -14.60 1.81
C ARG A 214 -0.50 -14.50 0.31
N SER A 215 -1.26 -15.44 -0.27
CA SER A 215 -1.61 -15.41 -1.69
C SER A 215 -2.49 -14.19 -2.00
N LEU A 216 -3.48 -13.92 -1.14
CA LEU A 216 -4.34 -12.75 -1.27
C LEU A 216 -3.56 -11.44 -1.17
N ARG A 217 -2.64 -11.32 -0.20
CA ARG A 217 -1.77 -10.15 -0.09
C ARG A 217 -0.91 -9.98 -1.34
N ARG A 218 -0.38 -11.07 -1.91
CA ARG A 218 0.41 -11.00 -3.15
C ARG A 218 -0.43 -10.39 -4.28
N ILE A 219 -1.67 -10.84 -4.46
CA ILE A 219 -2.57 -10.31 -5.50
C ILE A 219 -2.83 -8.80 -5.29
N LEU A 220 -3.17 -8.41 -4.07
CA LEU A 220 -3.42 -7.01 -3.72
C LEU A 220 -2.17 -6.15 -3.93
N PHE A 221 -0.99 -6.66 -3.56
CA PHE A 221 0.28 -5.98 -3.73
C PHE A 221 0.62 -5.80 -5.21
N LEU A 222 0.49 -6.85 -6.02
CA LEU A 222 0.73 -6.79 -7.47
C LEU A 222 -0.20 -5.78 -8.16
N HIS A 223 -1.46 -5.72 -7.75
CA HIS A 223 -2.38 -4.69 -8.23
C HIS A 223 -1.88 -3.26 -7.94
N HIS A 224 -1.47 -2.99 -6.70
CA HIS A 224 -0.98 -1.65 -6.34
C HIS A 224 0.29 -1.30 -7.11
N LEU A 225 1.23 -2.26 -7.26
CA LEU A 225 2.41 -2.07 -8.09
C LEU A 225 2.06 -1.74 -9.55
N ARG A 226 1.09 -2.47 -10.15
CA ARG A 226 0.63 -2.18 -11.51
C ARG A 226 0.02 -0.80 -11.61
N ALA A 227 -0.88 -0.46 -10.69
CA ALA A 227 -1.58 0.82 -10.68
C ALA A 227 -0.59 1.99 -10.59
N THR A 228 0.40 1.90 -9.70
CA THR A 228 1.48 2.88 -9.56
C THR A 228 2.37 2.94 -10.82
N ALA A 229 2.77 1.80 -11.38
CA ALA A 229 3.59 1.78 -12.59
C ALA A 229 2.85 2.41 -13.78
N LEU A 230 1.57 2.11 -13.94
CA LEU A 230 0.71 2.69 -14.98
C LEU A 230 0.42 4.17 -14.72
N SER A 231 0.30 4.62 -13.47
CA SER A 231 0.18 6.05 -13.17
C SER A 231 1.45 6.81 -13.55
N HIS A 232 2.64 6.24 -13.31
CA HIS A 232 3.89 6.85 -13.77
C HIS A 232 3.98 6.93 -15.30
N VAL A 233 3.50 5.92 -16.02
CA VAL A 233 3.41 5.97 -17.49
C VAL A 233 2.43 7.06 -17.93
N ARG A 234 1.26 7.15 -17.28
CA ARG A 234 0.28 8.20 -17.54
C ARG A 234 0.86 9.60 -17.31
N ASP A 235 1.59 9.80 -16.22
CA ASP A 235 2.21 11.09 -15.91
C ASP A 235 3.29 11.46 -16.95
N LYS A 236 4.10 10.50 -17.40
CA LYS A 236 5.05 10.69 -18.50
C LYS A 236 4.36 11.05 -19.80
N VAL A 237 3.25 10.38 -20.13
CA VAL A 237 2.42 10.72 -21.29
C VAL A 237 1.95 12.16 -21.17
N GLN A 238 1.31 12.53 -20.05
CA GLN A 238 0.79 13.87 -19.79
C GLN A 238 1.85 14.97 -19.90
N GLN A 239 3.05 14.73 -19.39
CA GLN A 239 4.18 15.67 -19.49
C GLN A 239 4.70 15.82 -20.93
N SER A 240 4.52 14.81 -21.77
CA SER A 240 4.97 14.80 -23.16
C SER A 240 3.92 15.24 -24.18
N LEU A 241 2.73 15.63 -23.73
CA LEU A 241 1.76 16.23 -24.64
C LEU A 241 2.30 17.57 -25.16
N PRO A 242 2.21 17.83 -26.47
CA PRO A 242 2.56 19.13 -27.02
C PRO A 242 1.63 20.21 -26.46
N SER A 243 2.21 21.27 -25.87
CA SER A 243 1.45 22.40 -25.31
C SER A 243 0.65 23.16 -26.37
N ASP A 244 1.18 23.20 -27.61
CA ASP A 244 0.53 23.80 -28.77
C ASP A 244 0.39 22.77 -29.90
N THR A 245 -0.84 22.59 -30.41
CA THR A 245 -1.16 21.63 -31.49
C THR A 245 -0.50 21.98 -32.82
N SER A 246 0.05 23.18 -32.99
CA SER A 246 0.73 23.63 -34.20
C SER A 246 2.18 23.17 -34.32
N ASP A 247 2.84 22.87 -33.20
CA ASP A 247 4.26 22.44 -33.15
C ASP A 247 4.39 20.92 -33.01
N ALA A 248 3.26 20.22 -32.89
CA ALA A 248 3.24 18.77 -32.86
C ALA A 248 3.70 18.22 -34.22
N THR A 249 4.74 17.40 -34.21
CA THR A 249 5.21 16.66 -35.39
C THR A 249 5.14 15.17 -35.07
N GLY A 250 4.43 14.41 -35.90
CA GLY A 250 4.24 12.96 -35.74
C GLY A 250 3.04 12.57 -34.86
N ILE A 251 3.06 11.30 -34.43
CA ILE A 251 1.96 10.64 -33.70
C ILE A 251 2.25 10.68 -32.21
N TYR A 252 1.30 11.20 -31.43
CA TYR A 252 1.41 11.30 -29.98
C TYR A 252 0.22 10.64 -29.28
N VAL A 253 0.44 10.22 -28.03
CA VAL A 253 -0.62 9.68 -27.18
C VAL A 253 -1.42 10.85 -26.61
N SER A 254 -2.71 10.90 -26.93
CA SER A 254 -3.63 11.95 -26.48
C SER A 254 -4.32 11.58 -25.17
N GLU A 255 -4.73 10.32 -25.02
CA GLU A 255 -5.43 9.83 -23.84
C GLU A 255 -4.89 8.45 -23.42
N PHE A 256 -4.77 8.27 -22.11
CA PHE A 256 -4.32 7.03 -21.47
C PHE A 256 -5.22 6.75 -20.27
N THR A 257 -6.14 5.80 -20.43
CA THR A 257 -7.10 5.39 -19.41
C THR A 257 -6.75 4.02 -18.87
N VAL A 258 -6.92 3.85 -17.55
CA VAL A 258 -6.59 2.62 -16.84
C VAL A 258 -7.84 2.16 -16.08
N ASP A 259 -8.19 0.89 -16.25
CA ASP A 259 -9.29 0.26 -15.53
C ASP A 259 -8.99 0.15 -14.02
N PRO A 260 -10.00 0.19 -13.12
CA PRO A 260 -9.83 -0.01 -11.69
C PRO A 260 -9.07 -1.27 -11.26
N GLU A 261 -9.05 -2.36 -12.05
CA GLU A 261 -8.24 -3.56 -11.73
C GLU A 261 -6.78 -3.44 -12.21
N ALA A 262 -6.44 -2.35 -12.90
CA ALA A 262 -5.15 -2.12 -13.55
C ALA A 262 -4.74 -3.28 -14.47
N ARG A 263 -5.72 -3.87 -15.17
CA ARG A 263 -5.52 -4.98 -16.13
C ARG A 263 -5.89 -4.65 -17.56
N LEU A 264 -6.69 -3.62 -17.77
CA LEU A 264 -7.00 -3.10 -19.08
C LEU A 264 -6.53 -1.66 -19.15
N VAL A 265 -5.77 -1.35 -20.19
CA VAL A 265 -5.33 0.00 -20.51
C VAL A 265 -5.84 0.34 -21.89
N GLU A 266 -6.50 1.48 -21.99
CA GLU A 266 -6.97 2.04 -23.25
C GLU A 266 -6.16 3.29 -23.60
N ILE A 267 -5.77 3.37 -24.87
CA ILE A 267 -4.82 4.36 -25.38
C ILE A 267 -5.38 4.93 -26.67
N GLU A 268 -5.46 6.26 -26.75
CA GLU A 268 -5.81 7.00 -27.97
C GLU A 268 -4.57 7.74 -28.48
N TRP A 269 -4.15 7.42 -29.70
CA TRP A 269 -3.14 8.22 -30.42
C TRP A 269 -3.81 9.16 -31.42
N ARG A 270 -3.23 10.36 -31.53
CA ARG A 270 -3.58 11.36 -32.55
C ARG A 270 -2.37 11.68 -33.41
N ASP A 271 -2.64 11.91 -34.68
CA ASP A 271 -1.67 12.42 -35.63
C ASP A 271 -1.74 13.95 -35.65
N ALA A 272 -0.60 14.60 -35.50
CA ALA A 272 -0.51 16.05 -35.57
C ALA A 272 -0.94 16.60 -36.94
N ALA A 273 -0.65 15.87 -38.02
CA ALA A 273 -0.98 16.28 -39.39
C ALA A 273 -2.50 16.32 -39.64
N ASP A 274 -3.24 15.37 -39.09
CA ASP A 274 -4.71 15.32 -39.20
C ASP A 274 -5.38 16.31 -38.23
N SER A 275 -4.75 16.62 -37.09
CA SER A 275 -5.29 17.59 -36.12
C SER A 275 -5.37 19.02 -36.70
N ALA A 276 -4.44 19.40 -37.58
CA ALA A 276 -4.45 20.71 -38.25
C ALA A 276 -5.60 20.85 -39.26
N ASN A 277 -5.95 19.76 -39.96
CA ASN A 277 -7.02 19.73 -40.98
C ASN A 277 -8.42 19.41 -40.41
N SER A 278 -8.51 18.84 -39.21
CA SER A 278 -9.77 18.47 -38.55
C SER A 278 -10.66 19.68 -38.19
N SER A 279 -10.09 20.89 -38.07
CA SER A 279 -10.86 22.11 -37.79
C SER A 279 -11.81 22.57 -38.91
N ILE A 280 -11.71 21.99 -40.12
CA ILE A 280 -12.45 22.44 -41.31
C ILE A 280 -13.70 21.58 -41.58
N ASN A 281 -13.76 20.32 -41.10
CA ASN A 281 -14.87 19.42 -41.39
C ASN A 281 -15.55 18.96 -40.09
N ASN A 282 -16.72 19.54 -39.82
CA ASN A 282 -17.63 19.06 -38.78
C ASN A 282 -18.04 17.60 -39.06
N GLY A 283 -17.41 16.64 -38.39
CA GLY A 283 -17.95 15.29 -38.19
C GLY A 283 -17.09 14.11 -38.62
N ASP A 284 -15.91 14.31 -39.21
CA ASP A 284 -14.96 13.21 -39.44
C ASP A 284 -13.85 13.29 -38.39
N ASP A 285 -13.96 12.41 -37.39
CA ASP A 285 -12.95 12.22 -36.35
C ASP A 285 -11.63 11.87 -37.05
N GLY A 286 -10.73 12.85 -37.19
CA GLY A 286 -9.42 12.68 -37.85
C GLY A 286 -8.72 11.40 -37.37
N ALA A 287 -7.91 10.75 -38.20
CA ALA A 287 -7.60 9.32 -38.10
C ALA A 287 -7.23 8.84 -36.67
N LYS A 288 -8.25 8.42 -35.90
CA LYS A 288 -8.07 8.00 -34.52
C LYS A 288 -7.50 6.59 -34.50
N ARG A 289 -6.43 6.43 -33.72
CA ARG A 289 -5.86 5.12 -33.43
C ARG A 289 -6.20 4.79 -31.99
N LEU A 290 -6.86 3.65 -31.80
CA LEU A 290 -7.29 3.17 -30.49
C LEU A 290 -6.56 1.87 -30.17
N GLY A 291 -6.09 1.74 -28.94
CA GLY A 291 -5.33 0.59 -28.47
C GLY A 291 -5.87 0.08 -27.17
N TRP A 292 -6.00 -1.23 -27.06
CA TRP A 292 -6.32 -1.92 -25.81
C TRP A 292 -5.19 -2.87 -25.47
N ILE A 293 -4.68 -2.74 -24.24
CA ILE A 293 -3.64 -3.59 -23.67
C ILE A 293 -4.24 -4.33 -22.50
N ALA A 294 -4.27 -5.66 -22.60
CA ALA A 294 -4.68 -6.55 -21.52
C ALA A 294 -3.43 -7.08 -20.79
N LEU A 295 -3.45 -6.96 -19.46
CA LEU A 295 -2.39 -7.39 -18.55
C LEU A 295 -2.86 -8.59 -17.71
N THR A 296 -1.90 -9.46 -17.39
CA THR A 296 -2.09 -10.60 -16.49
C THR A 296 -2.12 -10.14 -15.03
N GLU A 297 -2.52 -11.04 -14.13
CA GLU A 297 -2.51 -10.81 -12.69
C GLU A 297 -1.10 -10.64 -12.10
N ASP A 298 -0.06 -11.09 -12.79
CA ASP A 298 1.33 -10.82 -12.43
C ASP A 298 1.84 -9.50 -13.02
N GLY A 299 1.15 -8.92 -14.01
CA GLY A 299 1.52 -7.68 -14.72
C GLY A 299 2.25 -7.86 -16.06
N GLY A 300 2.37 -9.10 -16.53
CA GLY A 300 2.78 -9.39 -17.90
C GLY A 300 1.69 -9.03 -18.91
N ILE A 301 2.04 -8.95 -20.20
CA ILE A 301 1.07 -8.69 -21.25
C ILE A 301 0.33 -9.98 -21.62
N GLU A 302 -0.99 -9.94 -21.60
CA GLU A 302 -1.82 -10.99 -22.17
C GLU A 302 -2.12 -10.76 -23.65
N GLY A 303 -2.43 -9.51 -24.01
CA GLY A 303 -2.76 -9.15 -25.39
C GLY A 303 -2.67 -7.66 -25.64
N VAL A 304 -2.39 -7.30 -26.90
CA VAL A 304 -2.45 -5.92 -27.39
C VAL A 304 -3.23 -5.94 -28.69
N VAL A 305 -4.22 -5.06 -28.80
CA VAL A 305 -5.03 -4.86 -30.00
C VAL A 305 -5.02 -3.39 -30.34
N ILE A 306 -4.62 -3.06 -31.56
CA ILE A 306 -4.60 -1.67 -32.03
C ILE A 306 -5.43 -1.56 -33.29
N LYS A 307 -6.32 -0.57 -33.33
CA LYS A 307 -7.14 -0.27 -34.48
C LYS A 307 -6.82 1.11 -35.02
N HIS A 308 -6.67 1.20 -36.33
CA HIS A 308 -6.56 2.43 -37.09
C HIS A 308 -7.75 2.46 -38.07
N ASN A 309 -8.63 3.47 -37.95
CA ASN A 309 -9.85 3.60 -38.77
C ASN A 309 -10.68 2.30 -38.81
N GLY A 310 -10.83 1.66 -37.65
CA GLY A 310 -11.58 0.41 -37.48
C GLY A 310 -10.87 -0.88 -37.93
N ARG A 311 -9.70 -0.79 -38.59
CA ARG A 311 -8.90 -1.95 -39.02
C ARG A 311 -7.74 -2.21 -38.07
N ARG A 312 -7.40 -3.48 -37.88
CA ARG A 312 -6.31 -3.90 -36.99
C ARG A 312 -4.94 -3.48 -37.57
N ASN A 313 -4.13 -2.78 -36.77
CA ASN A 313 -2.77 -2.36 -37.12
C ASN A 313 -1.75 -3.32 -36.48
N VAL A 314 -1.41 -4.38 -37.21
CA VAL A 314 -0.49 -5.42 -36.73
C VAL A 314 0.96 -4.92 -36.53
N PRO A 315 1.53 -4.08 -37.42
CA PRO A 315 2.86 -3.50 -37.18
C PRO A 315 2.96 -2.81 -35.82
N MET A 316 1.94 -2.02 -35.48
CA MET A 316 1.91 -1.28 -34.22
C MET A 316 1.79 -2.17 -32.99
N GLU A 317 1.00 -3.24 -33.10
CA GLU A 317 0.94 -4.24 -32.03
C GLU A 317 2.27 -4.95 -31.81
N MET A 318 3.03 -5.25 -32.87
CA MET A 318 4.32 -5.94 -32.75
C MET A 318 5.40 -5.06 -32.14
N GLN A 319 5.40 -3.75 -32.44
CA GLN A 319 6.31 -2.80 -31.78
C GLN A 319 6.07 -2.72 -30.27
N ILE A 320 4.81 -2.60 -29.85
CA ILE A 320 4.46 -2.51 -28.42
C ILE A 320 4.80 -3.82 -27.69
N LYS A 321 4.49 -4.96 -28.31
CA LYS A 321 4.82 -6.30 -27.78
C LYS A 321 6.34 -6.51 -27.67
N GLY A 322 7.10 -6.02 -28.64
CA GLY A 322 8.53 -6.21 -28.75
C GLY A 322 8.92 -7.60 -29.33
N PRO A 323 10.21 -7.78 -29.67
CA PRO A 323 10.68 -8.92 -30.48
C PRO A 323 10.62 -10.28 -29.76
N ASN A 324 10.66 -10.30 -28.43
CA ASN A 324 10.65 -11.53 -27.62
C ASN A 324 9.30 -11.75 -26.91
N TRP A 325 8.21 -11.21 -27.47
CA TRP A 325 6.90 -11.32 -26.83
C TRP A 325 6.43 -12.78 -26.76
N VAL A 326 6.27 -13.26 -25.53
CA VAL A 326 5.57 -14.50 -25.21
C VAL A 326 4.31 -14.13 -24.42
N ARG A 327 3.17 -14.71 -24.79
CA ARG A 327 1.90 -14.50 -24.07
C ARG A 327 2.10 -14.87 -22.59
N GLY A 328 1.95 -13.89 -21.70
CA GLY A 328 2.15 -14.08 -20.26
C GLY A 328 3.59 -14.31 -19.80
N GLY A 329 4.59 -14.16 -20.69
CA GLY A 329 5.98 -14.53 -20.43
C GLY A 329 7.01 -13.38 -20.37
N ALA A 330 6.59 -12.13 -20.51
CA ALA A 330 7.50 -11.00 -20.28
C ALA A 330 7.53 -10.68 -18.78
N ASP A 331 8.73 -10.62 -18.21
CA ASP A 331 9.02 -10.32 -16.80
C ASP A 331 8.04 -9.28 -16.23
N SER A 332 7.29 -9.69 -15.20
CA SER A 332 5.89 -9.31 -15.04
C SER A 332 5.62 -7.87 -14.58
N MET A 333 6.64 -7.00 -14.55
CA MET A 333 6.49 -5.56 -14.30
C MET A 333 7.43 -4.69 -15.12
N ASP A 334 8.64 -5.17 -15.43
CA ASP A 334 9.65 -4.44 -16.22
C ASP A 334 9.11 -4.00 -17.59
N TRP A 335 8.19 -4.79 -18.14
CA TRP A 335 7.51 -4.41 -19.38
C TRP A 335 6.70 -3.10 -19.24
N ILE A 336 6.02 -2.89 -18.11
CA ILE A 336 5.22 -1.68 -17.86
C ILE A 336 6.13 -0.45 -17.76
N GLU A 337 7.31 -0.57 -17.15
CA GLU A 337 8.23 0.56 -17.02
C GLU A 337 8.73 1.07 -18.38
N GLN A 338 8.95 0.14 -19.32
CA GLN A 338 9.36 0.43 -20.70
C GLN A 338 8.18 0.76 -21.62
N LEU A 339 6.93 0.65 -21.13
CA LEU A 339 5.74 0.85 -21.94
C LEU A 339 5.74 2.23 -22.60
N TYR A 340 6.09 3.27 -21.85
CA TYR A 340 6.11 4.64 -22.38
C TYR A 340 7.00 4.79 -23.63
N ASP A 341 8.20 4.21 -23.62
CA ASP A 341 9.11 4.28 -24.76
C ASP A 341 8.63 3.43 -25.94
N ARG A 342 7.90 2.35 -25.67
CA ARG A 342 7.26 1.50 -26.69
C ARG A 342 6.02 2.14 -27.32
N LEU A 343 5.36 3.06 -26.60
CA LEU A 343 4.20 3.81 -27.08
C LEU A 343 4.58 4.94 -28.05
N LYS A 344 5.84 5.39 -28.02
CA LYS A 344 6.35 6.36 -29.00
C LYS A 344 6.40 5.69 -30.37
N TRP A 345 5.57 6.19 -31.26
CA TRP A 345 5.52 5.74 -32.64
C TRP A 345 6.27 6.72 -33.53
N THR A 346 7.24 6.20 -34.28
CA THR A 346 7.88 6.92 -35.37
C THR A 346 7.44 6.25 -36.66
N ASP A 347 6.95 7.02 -37.64
CA ASP A 347 6.51 6.47 -38.93
C ASP A 347 7.65 5.89 -39.79
N GLU A 348 8.89 5.92 -39.31
CA GLU A 348 10.03 5.31 -40.00
C GLU A 348 10.09 3.81 -39.71
N PRO A 349 9.99 2.95 -40.76
CA PRO A 349 10.28 1.54 -40.62
C PRO A 349 11.78 1.36 -40.41
N THR A 350 12.18 0.77 -39.29
CA THR A 350 13.55 0.28 -39.06
C THR A 350 13.79 -1.08 -39.69
#